data_AF-A0A6V6YSC5-F1
#
_entry.id   AF-A0A6V6YSC5-F1
#
_cell.length_a   1.000
_cell.length_b   1.000
_cell.length_c   1.000
_cell.angle_alpha   90.00
_cell.angle_beta   90.00
_cell.angle_gamma   90.00
#
_symmetry.space_group_name_H-M   'P 1'
#
loop_
_entity.id
_entity.type
_entity.pdbx_description
1 polymer ?
#
loop_
_entity_poly.entity_id
_entity_poly.type
_entity_poly.pdbx_seq_one_letter_code
_entity_poly.pdbx_strand_id
1 'polypeptide(L)'
;MNTIKFKIAGLCICLLTISGIAQKKKSAAPAAASYTIEGNITGLEDGTAVKLIPGATHSSEPAVAESKIKDGKFTLTGKLKEPRFFYVAFGNNKGFIPVLVENSKIKLSAEGTVSEGEDKKINFKNEVVSGSKSHDYYKKETAFRKELEKDYQEYHKGTEKVSEAYGKARVAGNKKAMDSIGNTPEWKSFEAKEKAFFDKVASSSKNLISKHKDTWWGPFFMMIQYSYFTPDQKPEFEQFSEAAKKSYYGQLVDKEVNPKSLIGTSVSNFALNDKGGKPLSVKEIVAGKKYILIDFWASWCGPCRKEIPNLKTAYSEYSGKGFEILSISIDSDQKAWLKALGQENMQWPNLYDDDKVSKAFNVKAIPATYLVDSKGVIISDNLRGAALEEKLKELFKS
;
A
#
# COMPACT_ATOMS: atom_id res chain seq x y z
N MET A 1 0.60 23.46 -21.20
CA MET A 1 -0.22 22.34 -20.71
C MET A 1 0.10 21.13 -21.54
N ASN A 2 0.94 20.24 -21.01
CA ASN A 2 1.11 18.84 -21.38
C ASN A 2 1.71 18.20 -20.13
N THR A 3 0.91 18.10 -19.07
CA THR A 3 1.26 17.29 -17.90
C THR A 3 1.31 15.86 -18.39
N ILE A 4 2.51 15.32 -18.52
CA ILE A 4 2.74 13.93 -18.85
C ILE A 4 2.06 13.10 -17.76
N LYS A 5 0.92 12.50 -18.11
CA LYS A 5 0.20 11.51 -17.30
C LYS A 5 0.98 10.20 -17.39
N PHE A 6 2.11 10.09 -16.72
CA PHE A 6 2.60 8.75 -16.40
C PHE A 6 1.67 8.22 -15.32
N LYS A 7 0.80 7.27 -15.69
CA LYS A 7 0.25 6.30 -14.74
C LYS A 7 1.47 5.57 -14.18
N ILE A 8 2.03 6.07 -13.08
CA ILE A 8 2.98 5.31 -12.28
C ILE A 8 2.14 4.14 -11.77
N ALA A 9 2.21 3.00 -12.47
CA ALA A 9 1.80 1.75 -11.87
C ALA A 9 2.59 1.69 -10.56
N GLY A 10 1.90 1.75 -9.42
CA GLY A 10 2.54 1.74 -8.11
C GLY A 10 3.29 0.43 -7.97
N LEU A 11 4.53 0.39 -8.44
CA LEU A 11 5.39 -0.77 -8.42
C LEU A 11 6.25 -0.67 -7.16
N CYS A 12 6.30 -1.74 -6.39
CA CYS A 12 7.00 -1.78 -5.13
C CYS A 12 8.49 -2.04 -5.39
N ILE A 13 9.31 -0.98 -5.38
CA ILE A 13 10.78 -1.11 -5.42
C ILE A 13 11.27 -1.28 -3.97
N CYS A 14 11.07 -2.47 -3.40
CA CYS A 14 11.79 -2.85 -2.18
C CYS A 14 13.18 -3.37 -2.55
N LEU A 15 14.18 -2.52 -2.31
CA LEU A 15 15.60 -2.86 -2.38
C LEU A 15 15.95 -3.93 -1.34
N LEU A 16 16.39 -5.11 -1.80
CA LEU A 16 16.92 -6.17 -0.95
C LEU A 16 18.32 -6.54 -1.41
N THR A 17 19.26 -6.51 -0.47
CA THR A 17 20.63 -6.98 -0.61
C THR A 17 20.63 -8.52 -0.63
N ILE A 18 21.45 -9.12 -1.51
CA ILE A 18 21.58 -10.58 -1.63
C ILE A 18 23.03 -10.96 -1.96
N SER A 19 23.68 -11.71 -1.08
CA SER A 19 24.85 -12.56 -1.39
C SER A 19 24.37 -13.95 -1.81
N GLY A 20 25.08 -14.61 -2.74
CA GLY A 20 24.64 -15.87 -3.36
C GLY A 20 25.68 -16.98 -3.25
N ILE A 21 25.22 -18.23 -3.16
CA ILE A 21 25.99 -19.46 -3.40
C ILE A 21 25.07 -20.49 -4.09
N ALA A 22 25.61 -21.23 -5.05
CA ALA A 22 24.95 -22.34 -5.77
C ALA A 22 25.12 -23.68 -5.05
N GLN A 23 24.11 -24.57 -5.12
CA GLN A 23 24.26 -25.99 -4.72
C GLN A 23 23.57 -26.98 -5.69
N LYS A 24 24.24 -28.12 -5.87
CA LYS A 24 23.86 -29.27 -6.71
C LYS A 24 22.69 -30.06 -6.09
N LYS A 25 21.84 -30.63 -6.97
CA LYS A 25 20.65 -31.43 -6.65
C LYS A 25 20.96 -32.66 -5.79
N LYS A 26 20.27 -32.79 -4.65
CA LYS A 26 20.09 -34.04 -3.89
C LYS A 26 18.58 -34.36 -3.80
N SER A 27 18.24 -35.64 -3.82
CA SER A 27 16.87 -36.18 -3.82
C SER A 27 16.03 -35.66 -2.65
N ALA A 28 14.74 -35.42 -2.90
CA ALA A 28 13.85 -34.77 -1.96
C ALA A 28 13.50 -35.66 -0.75
N ALA A 29 13.94 -35.24 0.44
CA ALA A 29 13.38 -35.69 1.71
C ALA A 29 11.88 -35.33 1.80
N PRO A 30 11.07 -36.12 2.52
CA PRO A 30 9.66 -35.80 2.74
C PRO A 30 9.49 -34.42 3.38
N ALA A 31 8.43 -33.70 3.00
CA ALA A 31 8.13 -32.37 3.50
C ALA A 31 7.90 -32.41 5.02
N ALA A 32 8.48 -31.47 5.77
CA ALA A 32 8.28 -31.43 7.22
C ALA A 32 6.83 -31.03 7.54
N ALA A 33 6.33 -31.45 8.71
CA ALA A 33 4.96 -31.17 9.14
C ALA A 33 4.77 -29.74 9.70
N SER A 34 5.87 -29.07 10.04
CA SER A 34 5.96 -27.75 10.66
C SER A 34 7.24 -27.04 10.21
N TYR A 35 7.33 -25.74 10.43
CA TYR A 35 8.56 -24.98 10.27
C TYR A 35 9.26 -24.71 11.60
N THR A 36 10.57 -24.51 11.53
CA THR A 36 11.38 -23.95 12.61
C THR A 36 12.38 -23.00 11.98
N ILE A 37 12.40 -21.74 12.43
CA ILE A 37 13.37 -20.73 12.01
C ILE A 37 14.36 -20.57 13.17
N GLU A 38 15.59 -21.03 12.96
CA GLU A 38 16.71 -20.83 13.88
C GLU A 38 17.50 -19.61 13.44
N GLY A 39 17.50 -18.58 14.27
CA GLY A 39 18.20 -17.32 14.02
C GLY A 39 19.55 -17.24 14.71
N ASN A 40 20.54 -16.66 14.04
CA ASN A 40 21.80 -16.21 14.61
C ASN A 40 22.08 -14.76 14.14
N ILE A 41 21.73 -13.80 14.98
CA ILE A 41 21.81 -12.36 14.72
C ILE A 41 22.84 -11.77 15.69
N THR A 42 23.97 -11.34 15.15
CA THR A 42 25.01 -10.65 15.92
C THR A 42 24.75 -9.14 15.96
N GLY A 43 25.37 -8.44 16.91
CA GLY A 43 25.30 -6.97 16.99
C GLY A 43 24.00 -6.40 17.58
N LEU A 44 23.04 -7.25 17.98
CA LEU A 44 21.84 -6.85 18.72
C LEU A 44 21.90 -7.36 20.16
N GLU A 45 21.33 -6.59 21.08
CA GLU A 45 21.32 -6.90 22.50
C GLU A 45 20.36 -8.05 22.84
N ASP A 46 20.69 -8.80 23.89
CA ASP A 46 19.79 -9.77 24.49
C ASP A 46 18.47 -9.13 24.93
N GLY A 47 17.38 -9.87 24.75
CA GLY A 47 16.03 -9.37 24.99
C GLY A 47 15.42 -8.60 23.81
N THR A 48 16.18 -8.29 22.75
CA THR A 48 15.63 -7.69 21.52
C THR A 48 14.47 -8.54 21.00
N ALA A 49 13.29 -7.93 20.85
CA ALA A 49 12.09 -8.63 20.40
C ALA A 49 12.24 -9.10 18.95
N VAL A 50 11.79 -10.33 18.67
CA VAL A 50 11.74 -10.94 17.34
C VAL A 50 10.31 -11.37 17.05
N LYS A 51 9.75 -10.94 15.92
CA LYS A 51 8.37 -11.29 15.51
C LYS A 51 8.35 -11.83 14.09
N LEU A 52 7.55 -12.85 13.84
CA LEU A 52 7.26 -13.34 12.48
C LEU A 52 5.96 -12.70 11.99
N ILE A 53 6.06 -11.74 11.08
CA ILE A 53 4.92 -10.95 10.60
C ILE A 53 4.60 -11.36 9.17
N PRO A 54 3.33 -11.70 8.84
CA PRO A 54 2.92 -11.94 7.46
C PRO A 54 3.31 -10.78 6.53
N GLY A 55 3.90 -11.10 5.38
CA GLY A 55 4.23 -10.11 4.36
C GLY A 55 3.54 -10.41 3.04
N ALA A 56 3.65 -9.47 2.08
CA ALA A 56 3.01 -9.54 0.77
C ALA A 56 1.47 -9.61 0.83
N THR A 57 0.86 -8.84 1.74
CA THR A 57 -0.60 -8.89 1.97
C THR A 57 -1.31 -7.55 1.86
N HIS A 58 -0.58 -6.46 1.57
CA HIS A 58 -1.11 -5.08 1.46
C HIS A 58 -1.95 -4.65 2.67
N SER A 59 -1.72 -5.30 3.81
CA SER A 59 -2.46 -5.13 5.04
C SER A 59 -1.49 -5.25 6.22
N SER A 60 -1.79 -4.56 7.32
CA SER A 60 -1.08 -4.80 8.57
C SER A 60 -1.65 -6.06 9.22
N GLU A 61 -0.83 -7.09 9.36
CA GLU A 61 -1.21 -8.33 10.02
C GLU A 61 -0.46 -8.50 11.35
N PRO A 62 -1.10 -9.10 12.38
CA PRO A 62 -0.44 -9.42 13.62
C PRO A 62 0.67 -10.46 13.41
N ALA A 63 1.64 -10.47 14.30
CA ALA A 63 2.67 -11.51 14.31
C ALA A 63 2.06 -12.89 14.57
N VAL A 64 2.55 -13.91 13.88
CA VAL A 64 2.11 -15.31 14.02
C VAL A 64 3.02 -16.12 14.95
N ALA A 65 4.20 -15.59 15.27
CA ALA A 65 5.14 -16.14 16.24
C ALA A 65 6.02 -15.02 16.80
N GLU A 66 6.44 -15.13 18.05
CA GLU A 66 7.31 -14.17 18.71
C GLU A 66 8.40 -14.89 19.53
N SER A 67 9.55 -14.24 19.68
CA SER A 67 10.68 -14.67 20.50
C SER A 67 11.46 -13.43 20.95
N LYS A 68 12.53 -13.64 21.70
CA LYS A 68 13.57 -12.63 21.93
C LYS A 68 14.93 -13.19 21.53
N ILE A 69 15.88 -12.31 21.27
CA ILE A 69 17.29 -12.68 21.13
C ILE A 69 17.86 -13.06 22.49
N LYS A 70 18.61 -14.16 22.54
CA LYS A 70 19.44 -14.58 23.67
C LYS A 70 20.73 -15.18 23.13
N ASP A 71 21.88 -14.67 23.57
CA ASP A 71 23.20 -15.05 23.07
C ASP A 71 23.30 -14.97 21.53
N GLY A 72 22.72 -13.91 20.95
CA GLY A 72 22.60 -13.71 19.51
C GLY A 72 21.64 -14.66 18.79
N LYS A 73 20.95 -15.55 19.50
CA LYS A 73 20.09 -16.58 18.90
C LYS A 73 18.61 -16.35 19.17
N PHE A 74 17.77 -16.85 18.29
CA PHE A 74 16.32 -16.95 18.52
C PHE A 74 15.75 -18.19 17.83
N THR A 75 14.52 -18.57 18.20
CA THR A 75 13.80 -19.65 17.50
C THR A 75 12.33 -19.27 17.34
N LEU A 76 11.80 -19.47 16.13
CA LEU A 76 10.36 -19.31 15.84
C LEU A 76 9.84 -20.62 15.25
N THR A 77 8.72 -21.11 15.74
CA THR A 77 8.10 -22.37 15.27
C THR A 77 6.66 -22.15 14.87
N GLY A 78 6.15 -22.98 13.98
CA GLY A 78 4.74 -22.98 13.62
C GLY A 78 4.44 -23.96 12.50
N LYS A 79 3.23 -23.88 11.95
CA LYS A 79 2.78 -24.75 10.87
C LYS A 79 2.09 -23.93 9.80
N LEU A 80 2.41 -24.22 8.55
CA LEU A 80 1.78 -23.62 7.38
C LEU A 80 0.99 -24.67 6.60
N LYS A 81 -0.10 -24.24 5.97
CA LYS A 81 -0.81 -25.06 4.98
C LYS A 81 -0.09 -25.04 3.63
N GLU A 82 0.55 -23.93 3.30
CA GLU A 82 1.35 -23.72 2.09
C GLU A 82 2.45 -22.67 2.36
N PRO A 83 3.52 -22.60 1.52
CA PRO A 83 4.59 -21.62 1.71
C PRO A 83 4.08 -20.17 1.70
N ARG A 84 4.70 -19.33 2.54
CA ARG A 84 4.28 -17.94 2.72
C ARG A 84 5.47 -17.01 2.94
N PHE A 85 5.33 -15.77 2.50
CA PHE A 85 6.25 -14.68 2.76
C PHE A 85 5.99 -14.05 4.11
N PHE A 86 7.07 -13.82 4.86
CA PHE A 86 7.06 -13.19 6.17
C PHE A 86 8.20 -12.19 6.27
N TYR A 87 8.02 -11.19 7.12
CA TYR A 87 9.11 -10.41 7.67
C TYR A 87 9.46 -10.96 9.05
N VAL A 88 10.73 -11.28 9.27
CA VAL A 88 11.27 -11.44 10.62
C VAL A 88 11.61 -10.03 11.11
N ALA A 89 10.75 -9.49 11.97
CA ALA A 89 10.85 -8.14 12.51
C ALA A 89 11.63 -8.13 13.83
N PHE A 90 12.51 -7.14 14.00
CA PHE A 90 13.39 -6.98 15.15
C PHE A 90 13.12 -5.67 15.88
N GLY A 91 13.31 -5.67 17.20
CA GLY A 91 13.32 -4.46 18.03
C GLY A 91 12.00 -3.70 18.04
N ASN A 92 10.86 -4.39 17.99
CA ASN A 92 9.53 -3.80 17.82
C ASN A 92 9.37 -3.07 16.48
N ASN A 93 9.55 -3.81 15.38
CA ASN A 93 9.34 -3.34 14.00
C ASN A 93 10.35 -2.25 13.56
N LYS A 94 11.57 -2.29 14.10
CA LYS A 94 12.66 -1.34 13.79
C LYS A 94 13.61 -1.83 12.70
N GLY A 95 13.61 -3.12 12.39
CA GLY A 95 14.27 -3.70 11.24
C GLY A 95 13.60 -5.01 10.83
N PHE A 96 13.75 -5.39 9.57
CA PHE A 96 13.05 -6.53 9.00
C PHE A 96 13.97 -7.32 8.07
N ILE A 97 13.90 -8.65 8.14
CA ILE A 97 14.49 -9.54 7.15
C ILE A 97 13.38 -10.33 6.47
N PRO A 98 13.18 -10.22 5.15
CA PRO A 98 12.17 -10.98 4.44
C PRO A 98 12.58 -12.44 4.29
N VAL A 99 11.69 -13.34 4.69
CA VAL A 99 11.89 -14.79 4.63
C VAL A 99 10.66 -15.41 3.99
N LEU A 100 10.88 -16.33 3.06
CA LEU A 100 9.80 -17.12 2.51
C LEU A 100 9.83 -18.48 3.21
N VAL A 101 8.81 -18.75 4.01
CA VAL A 101 8.75 -19.85 4.95
C VAL A 101 7.93 -20.98 4.33
N GLU A 102 8.48 -22.18 4.36
CA GLU A 102 7.76 -23.43 4.13
C GLU A 102 7.95 -24.32 5.37
N ASN A 103 7.18 -25.40 5.50
CA ASN A 103 7.39 -26.34 6.60
C ASN A 103 8.72 -27.09 6.41
N SER A 104 9.78 -26.53 6.99
CA SER A 104 11.14 -27.05 7.01
C SER A 104 11.94 -26.46 8.18
N LYS A 105 13.17 -26.95 8.35
CA LYS A 105 14.14 -26.33 9.23
C LYS A 105 14.87 -25.23 8.46
N ILE A 106 14.61 -23.99 8.83
CA ILE A 106 15.13 -22.77 8.21
C ILE A 106 16.18 -22.16 9.13
N LYS A 107 17.30 -21.72 8.57
CA LYS A 107 18.32 -20.96 9.29
C LYS A 107 18.36 -19.54 8.76
N LEU A 108 18.41 -18.57 9.66
CA LEU A 108 18.61 -17.15 9.36
C LEU A 108 19.84 -16.64 10.10
N SER A 109 20.75 -15.97 9.40
CA SER A 109 21.84 -15.22 10.03
C SER A 109 22.02 -13.85 9.42
N ALA A 110 22.40 -12.87 10.24
CA ALA A 110 22.75 -11.52 9.80
C ALA A 110 23.55 -10.80 10.89
N GLU A 111 24.26 -9.74 10.49
CA GLU A 111 24.88 -8.77 11.40
C GLU A 111 23.96 -7.55 11.52
N GLY A 112 23.42 -7.32 12.71
CA GLY A 112 22.56 -6.18 13.02
C GLY A 112 23.35 -4.96 13.49
N THR A 113 22.91 -3.77 13.11
CA THR A 113 23.42 -2.50 13.66
C THR A 113 22.27 -1.54 13.90
N VAL A 114 22.20 -0.97 15.10
CA VAL A 114 21.21 0.05 15.46
C VAL A 114 21.72 1.42 15.04
N SER A 115 20.92 2.17 14.28
CA SER A 115 21.27 3.53 13.83
C SER A 115 21.24 4.52 14.99
N GLU A 116 22.14 5.49 14.95
CA GLU A 116 22.06 6.68 15.81
C GLU A 116 20.86 7.55 15.39
N GLY A 117 20.00 7.91 16.35
CA GLY A 117 18.79 8.71 16.12
C GLY A 117 17.59 8.26 16.96
N GLU A 118 16.56 9.11 17.07
CA GLU A 118 15.37 8.85 17.89
C GLU A 118 14.63 7.58 17.46
N ASP A 119 14.64 7.28 16.16
CA ASP A 119 13.95 6.11 15.60
C ASP A 119 14.65 4.78 15.88
N LYS A 120 15.95 4.77 16.23
CA LYS A 120 16.75 3.55 16.49
C LYS A 120 16.49 2.40 15.49
N LYS A 121 16.58 2.69 14.18
CA LYS A 121 16.35 1.68 13.13
C LYS A 121 17.43 0.60 13.17
N ILE A 122 17.05 -0.64 12.85
CA ILE A 122 17.98 -1.75 12.76
C ILE A 122 18.27 -2.05 11.30
N ASN A 123 19.55 -1.95 10.93
CA ASN A 123 20.05 -2.33 9.61
C ASN A 123 20.73 -3.69 9.68
N PHE A 124 20.67 -4.45 8.60
CA PHE A 124 21.28 -5.78 8.52
C PHE A 124 22.32 -5.83 7.40
N LYS A 125 23.37 -6.60 7.65
CA LYS A 125 24.39 -6.99 6.67
C LYS A 125 24.57 -8.50 6.69
N ASN A 126 25.15 -9.03 5.62
CA ASN A 126 25.49 -10.47 5.49
C ASN A 126 24.30 -11.39 5.77
N GLU A 127 23.11 -10.97 5.33
CA GLU A 127 21.88 -11.75 5.48
C GLU A 127 21.97 -13.06 4.71
N VAL A 128 21.80 -14.18 5.42
CA VAL A 128 21.74 -15.53 4.86
C VAL A 128 20.50 -16.23 5.38
N VAL A 129 19.65 -16.66 4.45
CA VAL A 129 18.51 -17.54 4.71
C VAL A 129 18.77 -18.85 3.99
N SER A 130 18.65 -19.97 4.69
CA SER A 130 18.85 -21.30 4.10
C SER A 130 17.87 -22.32 4.68
N GLY A 131 17.69 -23.45 4.01
CA GLY A 131 16.78 -24.52 4.44
C GLY A 131 15.32 -24.33 4.00
N SER A 132 15.01 -23.25 3.29
CA SER A 132 13.73 -23.04 2.60
C SER A 132 13.94 -23.05 1.08
N LYS A 133 13.50 -24.12 0.42
CA LYS A 133 13.55 -24.24 -1.05
C LYS A 133 12.71 -23.15 -1.70
N SER A 134 11.58 -22.82 -1.08
CA SER A 134 10.72 -21.74 -1.54
C SER A 134 11.48 -20.40 -1.47
N HIS A 135 12.25 -20.12 -0.41
CA HIS A 135 13.06 -18.89 -0.34
C HIS A 135 14.16 -18.87 -1.41
N ASP A 136 14.87 -19.98 -1.61
CA ASP A 136 15.90 -20.09 -2.66
C ASP A 136 15.30 -19.82 -4.05
N TYR A 137 14.10 -20.36 -4.31
CA TYR A 137 13.37 -20.13 -5.53
C TYR A 137 12.97 -18.66 -5.71
N TYR A 138 12.43 -18.03 -4.65
CA TYR A 138 12.10 -16.60 -4.65
C TYR A 138 13.31 -15.73 -4.99
N LYS A 139 14.46 -15.98 -4.36
CA LYS A 139 15.70 -15.23 -4.59
C LYS A 139 16.20 -15.40 -6.02
N LYS A 140 16.09 -16.61 -6.58
CA LYS A 140 16.40 -16.88 -7.99
C LYS A 140 15.49 -16.12 -8.94
N GLU A 141 14.16 -16.23 -8.77
CA GLU A 141 13.20 -15.63 -9.70
C GLU A 141 13.19 -14.10 -9.64
N THR A 142 13.58 -13.51 -8.51
CA THR A 142 13.71 -12.05 -8.33
C THR A 142 15.12 -11.50 -8.56
N ALA A 143 16.08 -12.32 -9.00
CA ALA A 143 17.48 -11.91 -9.17
C ALA A 143 17.65 -10.76 -10.17
N PHE A 144 16.72 -10.61 -11.14
CA PHE A 144 16.71 -9.50 -12.10
C PHE A 144 16.63 -8.11 -11.43
N ARG A 145 16.13 -8.03 -10.20
CA ARG A 145 16.07 -6.78 -9.42
C ARG A 145 17.46 -6.17 -9.19
N LYS A 146 18.52 -6.99 -9.18
CA LYS A 146 19.90 -6.49 -9.09
C LYS A 146 20.30 -5.68 -10.32
N GLU A 147 19.86 -6.09 -11.50
CA GLU A 147 20.12 -5.34 -12.73
C GLU A 147 19.27 -4.08 -12.79
N LEU A 148 18.00 -4.15 -12.36
CA LEU A 148 17.17 -2.96 -12.22
C LEU A 148 17.79 -1.95 -11.24
N GLU A 149 18.38 -2.40 -10.14
CA GLU A 149 19.05 -1.49 -9.22
C GLU A 149 20.26 -0.80 -9.86
N LYS A 150 21.05 -1.52 -10.66
CA LYS A 150 22.15 -0.88 -11.42
C LYS A 150 21.61 0.14 -12.42
N ASP A 151 20.54 -0.20 -13.16
CA ASP A 151 19.91 0.72 -14.09
C ASP A 151 19.41 1.98 -13.36
N TYR A 152 18.81 1.80 -12.18
CA TYR A 152 18.34 2.89 -11.33
C TYR A 152 19.46 3.84 -10.94
N GLN A 153 20.57 3.30 -10.41
CA GLN A 153 21.74 4.11 -10.06
C GLN A 153 22.33 4.82 -11.27
N GLU A 154 22.36 4.15 -12.43
CA GLU A 154 22.94 4.72 -13.64
C GLU A 154 22.11 5.88 -14.22
N TYR A 155 20.78 5.76 -14.28
CA TYR A 155 19.98 6.87 -14.83
C TYR A 155 19.87 8.08 -13.90
N HIS A 156 20.08 7.88 -12.58
CA HIS A 156 20.13 8.95 -11.60
C HIS A 156 21.49 9.68 -11.53
N LYS A 157 22.55 9.05 -12.04
CA LYS A 157 23.90 9.63 -12.01
C LYS A 157 23.95 10.96 -12.77
N GLY A 158 24.33 12.03 -12.06
CA GLY A 158 24.46 13.37 -12.64
C GLY A 158 23.14 14.13 -12.78
N THR A 159 22.03 13.62 -12.23
CA THR A 159 20.71 14.29 -12.27
C THR A 159 20.39 15.00 -10.97
N GLU A 160 21.27 14.94 -9.96
CA GLU A 160 20.99 15.37 -8.59
C GLU A 160 20.59 16.85 -8.54
N LYS A 161 21.35 17.71 -9.23
CA LYS A 161 21.09 19.16 -9.26
C LYS A 161 19.76 19.50 -9.91
N VAL A 162 19.45 18.88 -11.05
CA VAL A 162 18.21 19.18 -11.80
C VAL A 162 16.99 18.62 -11.08
N SER A 163 17.09 17.41 -10.51
CA SER A 163 16.05 16.80 -9.68
C SER A 163 15.81 17.59 -8.39
N GLU A 164 16.86 18.09 -7.73
CA GLU A 164 16.73 18.93 -6.53
C GLU A 164 16.07 20.27 -6.86
N ALA A 165 16.48 20.94 -7.95
CA ALA A 165 15.89 22.19 -8.39
C ALA A 165 14.40 22.03 -8.73
N TYR A 166 14.05 20.98 -9.47
CA TYR A 166 12.66 20.65 -9.78
C TYR A 166 11.86 20.33 -8.52
N GLY A 167 12.44 19.56 -7.59
CA GLY A 167 11.85 19.25 -6.30
C GLY A 167 11.54 20.49 -5.47
N LYS A 168 12.48 21.44 -5.36
CA LYS A 168 12.28 22.73 -4.70
C LYS A 168 11.17 23.55 -5.35
N ALA A 169 11.15 23.63 -6.69
CA ALA A 169 10.10 24.31 -7.44
C ALA A 169 8.72 23.69 -7.19
N ARG A 170 8.64 22.36 -7.14
CA ARG A 170 7.40 21.62 -6.83
C ARG A 170 6.90 21.90 -5.43
N VAL A 171 7.77 21.85 -4.42
CA VAL A 171 7.42 22.15 -3.02
C VAL A 171 6.92 23.59 -2.87
N ALA A 172 7.54 24.53 -3.59
CA ALA A 172 7.13 25.93 -3.60
C ALA A 172 5.87 26.21 -4.45
N GLY A 173 5.31 25.19 -5.14
CA GLY A 173 4.21 25.39 -6.08
C GLY A 173 4.56 26.28 -7.29
N ASN A 174 5.85 26.47 -7.58
CA ASN A 174 6.33 27.37 -8.62
C ASN A 174 6.25 26.70 -10.00
N LYS A 175 5.07 26.79 -10.62
CA LYS A 175 4.80 26.20 -11.93
C LYS A 175 5.71 26.73 -13.04
N LYS A 176 6.05 28.02 -13.04
CA LYS A 176 6.95 28.61 -14.05
C LYS A 176 8.35 28.02 -13.96
N ALA A 177 8.88 27.84 -12.74
CA ALA A 177 10.18 27.21 -12.55
C ALA A 177 10.15 25.73 -12.97
N MET A 178 9.10 25.00 -12.63
CA MET A 178 8.92 23.61 -13.10
C MET A 178 8.85 23.53 -14.62
N ASP A 179 8.09 24.41 -15.28
CA ASP A 179 7.99 24.45 -16.75
C ASP A 179 9.34 24.83 -17.39
N SER A 180 10.09 25.75 -16.78
CA SER A 180 11.43 26.14 -17.26
C SER A 180 12.44 25.00 -17.15
N ILE A 181 12.50 24.33 -15.99
CA ILE A 181 13.38 23.17 -15.76
C ILE A 181 12.96 22.00 -16.65
N GLY A 182 11.65 21.76 -16.76
CA GLY A 182 11.07 20.69 -17.56
C GLY A 182 11.40 20.77 -19.06
N ASN A 183 11.71 21.98 -19.55
CA ASN A 183 12.05 22.20 -20.95
C ASN A 183 13.54 22.08 -21.27
N THR A 184 14.43 21.97 -20.27
CA THR A 184 15.87 21.87 -20.55
C THR A 184 16.24 20.52 -21.15
N PRO A 185 17.32 20.45 -21.95
CA PRO A 185 17.82 19.19 -22.50
C PRO A 185 18.15 18.15 -21.42
N GLU A 186 18.67 18.59 -20.28
CA GLU A 186 19.05 17.73 -19.16
C GLU A 186 17.82 17.05 -18.54
N TRP A 187 16.74 17.80 -18.33
CA TRP A 187 15.50 17.24 -17.80
C TRP A 187 14.84 16.27 -18.78
N LYS A 188 14.76 16.63 -20.07
CA LYS A 188 14.20 15.75 -21.10
C LYS A 188 14.99 14.44 -21.23
N SER A 189 16.32 14.51 -21.11
CA SER A 189 17.19 13.34 -21.09
C SER A 189 16.92 12.47 -19.85
N PHE A 190 16.78 13.08 -18.68
CA PHE A 190 16.39 12.39 -17.44
C PHE A 190 15.03 11.70 -17.59
N GLU A 191 13.99 12.41 -18.03
CA GLU A 191 12.64 11.86 -18.22
C GLU A 191 12.64 10.68 -19.21
N ALA A 192 13.39 10.76 -20.30
CA ALA A 192 13.49 9.67 -21.26
C ALA A 192 14.12 8.41 -20.64
N LYS A 193 15.18 8.57 -19.85
CA LYS A 193 15.83 7.45 -19.15
C LYS A 193 14.95 6.88 -18.03
N GLU A 194 14.31 7.74 -17.25
CA GLU A 194 13.36 7.35 -16.21
C GLU A 194 12.19 6.56 -16.81
N LYS A 195 11.63 7.03 -17.92
CA LYS A 195 10.58 6.30 -18.66
C LYS A 195 11.08 4.93 -19.11
N ALA A 196 12.25 4.85 -19.74
CA ALA A 196 12.81 3.59 -20.20
C ALA A 196 13.05 2.60 -19.04
N PHE A 197 13.52 3.10 -17.89
CA PHE A 197 13.65 2.32 -16.67
C PHE A 197 12.31 1.75 -16.21
N PHE A 198 11.28 2.59 -16.06
CA PHE A 198 9.97 2.11 -15.60
C PHE A 198 9.27 1.19 -16.61
N ASP A 199 9.47 1.39 -17.92
CA ASP A 199 9.02 0.43 -18.95
C ASP A 199 9.69 -0.95 -18.76
N LYS A 200 10.99 -0.96 -18.41
CA LYS A 200 11.74 -2.19 -18.10
C LYS A 200 11.27 -2.84 -16.80
N VAL A 201 10.98 -2.06 -15.76
CA VAL A 201 10.40 -2.57 -14.50
C VAL A 201 9.04 -3.20 -14.75
N ALA A 202 8.15 -2.51 -15.48
CA ALA A 202 6.81 -2.99 -15.79
C ALA A 202 6.84 -4.27 -16.62
N SER A 203 7.68 -4.35 -17.66
CA SER A 203 7.83 -5.55 -18.47
C SER A 203 8.45 -6.72 -17.68
N SER A 204 9.48 -6.47 -16.87
CA SER A 204 10.09 -7.51 -16.02
C SER A 204 9.09 -8.08 -15.01
N SER A 205 8.26 -7.22 -14.42
CA SER A 205 7.22 -7.61 -13.46
C SER A 205 6.13 -8.45 -14.12
N LYS A 206 5.60 -8.00 -15.27
CA LYS A 206 4.59 -8.77 -16.04
C LYS A 206 5.14 -10.11 -16.52
N ASN A 207 6.40 -10.16 -16.96
CA ASN A 207 7.04 -11.40 -17.39
C ASN A 207 7.18 -12.39 -16.23
N LEU A 208 7.57 -11.91 -15.04
CA LEU A 208 7.63 -12.73 -13.83
C LEU A 208 6.25 -13.30 -13.49
N ILE A 209 5.21 -12.46 -13.46
CA ILE A 209 3.86 -12.87 -13.07
C ILE A 209 3.28 -13.88 -14.08
N SER A 210 3.34 -13.55 -15.38
CA SER A 210 2.78 -14.39 -16.45
C SER A 210 3.48 -15.74 -16.58
N LYS A 211 4.80 -15.80 -16.38
CA LYS A 211 5.58 -17.05 -16.35
C LYS A 211 5.06 -18.04 -15.30
N HIS A 212 4.45 -17.54 -14.22
CA HIS A 212 4.03 -18.34 -13.06
C HIS A 212 2.51 -18.47 -12.91
N LYS A 213 1.75 -18.18 -13.97
CA LYS A 213 0.27 -18.14 -13.96
C LYS A 213 -0.42 -19.44 -13.51
N ASP A 214 0.26 -20.57 -13.62
CA ASP A 214 -0.28 -21.89 -13.30
C ASP A 214 0.01 -22.33 -11.86
N THR A 215 0.69 -21.50 -11.07
CA THR A 215 1.04 -21.81 -9.68
C THR A 215 0.76 -20.63 -8.76
N TRP A 216 0.76 -20.87 -7.44
CA TRP A 216 0.59 -19.82 -6.43
C TRP A 216 1.66 -18.70 -6.52
N TRP A 217 2.79 -18.97 -7.17
CA TRP A 217 3.84 -17.99 -7.41
C TRP A 217 3.36 -16.80 -8.25
N GLY A 218 2.47 -17.00 -9.23
CA GLY A 218 1.92 -15.90 -10.05
C GLY A 218 1.24 -14.83 -9.19
N PRO A 219 0.18 -15.19 -8.44
CA PRO A 219 -0.46 -14.27 -7.49
C PRO A 219 0.48 -13.72 -6.43
N PHE A 220 1.39 -14.53 -5.87
CA PHE A 220 2.39 -14.02 -4.92
C PHE A 220 3.28 -12.94 -5.54
N PHE A 221 3.80 -13.16 -6.75
CA PHE A 221 4.59 -12.18 -7.46
C PHE A 221 3.78 -10.92 -7.75
N MET A 222 2.51 -11.07 -8.11
CA MET A 222 1.60 -9.95 -8.30
C MET A 222 1.49 -9.08 -7.03
N MET A 223 1.33 -9.72 -5.86
CA MET A 223 1.27 -9.03 -4.55
C MET A 223 2.57 -8.32 -4.15
N ILE A 224 3.74 -8.73 -4.64
CA ILE A 224 5.01 -8.07 -4.27
C ILE A 224 5.56 -7.13 -5.34
N GLN A 225 5.02 -7.16 -6.56
CA GLN A 225 5.40 -6.22 -7.61
C GLN A 225 4.51 -4.99 -7.58
N TYR A 226 3.21 -5.13 -7.32
CA TYR A 226 2.31 -3.99 -7.18
C TYR A 226 2.24 -3.54 -5.73
N SER A 227 2.32 -2.23 -5.47
CA SER A 227 2.12 -1.59 -4.16
C SER A 227 0.65 -1.40 -3.82
N TYR A 228 -0.21 -1.36 -4.84
CA TYR A 228 -1.66 -1.31 -4.75
C TYR A 228 -2.26 -1.83 -6.07
N PHE A 229 -3.51 -2.26 -6.03
CA PHE A 229 -4.22 -2.72 -7.21
C PHE A 229 -5.20 -1.67 -7.73
N THR A 230 -5.41 -1.70 -9.04
CA THR A 230 -6.49 -0.99 -9.72
C THR A 230 -7.24 -1.98 -10.62
N PRO A 231 -8.40 -1.60 -11.17
CA PRO A 231 -9.11 -2.45 -12.13
C PRO A 231 -8.26 -2.86 -13.36
N ASP A 232 -7.19 -2.11 -13.67
CA ASP A 232 -6.28 -2.40 -14.80
C ASP A 232 -5.53 -3.74 -14.62
N GLN A 233 -5.41 -4.27 -13.39
CA GLN A 233 -4.74 -5.54 -13.10
C GLN A 233 -5.66 -6.77 -13.22
N LYS A 234 -6.98 -6.58 -13.32
CA LYS A 234 -7.95 -7.69 -13.40
C LYS A 234 -7.69 -8.65 -14.58
N PRO A 235 -7.39 -8.19 -15.81
CA PRO A 235 -7.10 -9.09 -16.93
C PRO A 235 -5.85 -9.96 -16.73
N GLU A 236 -4.88 -9.52 -15.93
CA GLU A 236 -3.70 -10.32 -15.58
C GLU A 236 -4.05 -11.41 -14.56
N PHE A 237 -4.86 -11.07 -13.55
CA PHE A 237 -5.38 -12.04 -12.58
C PHE A 237 -6.26 -13.12 -13.24
N GLU A 238 -7.08 -12.75 -14.22
CA GLU A 238 -7.98 -13.68 -14.92
C GLU A 238 -7.23 -14.76 -15.70
N GLN A 239 -5.99 -14.51 -16.11
CA GLN A 239 -5.13 -15.48 -16.80
C GLN A 239 -4.55 -16.56 -15.89
N PHE A 240 -4.66 -16.40 -14.57
CA PHE A 240 -4.20 -17.43 -13.63
C PHE A 240 -5.09 -18.68 -13.69
N SER A 241 -4.45 -19.84 -13.53
CA SER A 241 -5.15 -21.11 -13.37
C SER A 241 -6.04 -21.11 -12.13
N GLU A 242 -7.03 -22.00 -12.10
CA GLU A 242 -7.90 -22.17 -10.93
C GLU A 242 -7.13 -22.54 -9.66
N ALA A 243 -6.05 -23.32 -9.80
CA ALA A 243 -5.18 -23.67 -8.67
C ALA A 243 -4.45 -22.43 -8.12
N ALA A 244 -3.92 -21.57 -9.01
CA ALA A 244 -3.28 -20.32 -8.62
C ALA A 244 -4.28 -19.36 -7.95
N LYS A 245 -5.48 -19.17 -8.52
CA LYS A 245 -6.54 -18.33 -7.94
C LYS A 245 -7.00 -18.81 -6.57
N LYS A 246 -7.05 -20.13 -6.34
CA LYS A 246 -7.47 -20.71 -5.05
C LYS A 246 -6.39 -20.69 -3.95
N SER A 247 -5.14 -20.46 -4.30
CA SER A 247 -4.04 -20.30 -3.32
C SER A 247 -4.26 -19.10 -2.38
N TYR A 248 -3.56 -19.06 -1.25
CA TYR A 248 -3.62 -17.92 -0.31
C TYR A 248 -3.42 -16.57 -1.00
N TYR A 249 -2.37 -16.43 -1.80
CA TYR A 249 -2.11 -15.18 -2.52
C TYR A 249 -3.09 -14.94 -3.67
N GLY A 250 -3.60 -16.00 -4.31
CA GLY A 250 -4.68 -15.89 -5.29
C GLY A 250 -5.92 -15.23 -4.71
N GLN A 251 -6.33 -15.65 -3.51
CA GLN A 251 -7.47 -15.07 -2.81
C GLN A 251 -7.21 -13.64 -2.32
N LEU A 252 -5.96 -13.29 -2.00
CA LEU A 252 -5.61 -11.90 -1.66
C LEU A 252 -5.69 -11.00 -2.90
N VAL A 253 -5.10 -11.41 -4.03
CA VAL A 253 -5.21 -10.67 -5.28
C VAL A 253 -6.68 -10.54 -5.70
N ASP A 254 -7.48 -11.61 -5.60
CA ASP A 254 -8.90 -11.57 -5.93
C ASP A 254 -9.66 -10.49 -5.16
N LYS A 255 -9.41 -10.36 -3.84
CA LYS A 255 -10.01 -9.30 -3.02
C LYS A 255 -9.59 -7.90 -3.46
N GLU A 256 -8.38 -7.75 -3.99
CA GLU A 256 -7.83 -6.47 -4.43
C GLU A 256 -8.33 -6.08 -5.84
N VAL A 257 -8.43 -7.03 -6.78
CA VAL A 257 -8.87 -6.76 -8.17
C VAL A 257 -10.38 -6.93 -8.39
N ASN A 258 -11.05 -7.67 -7.52
CA ASN A 258 -12.51 -7.83 -7.47
C ASN A 258 -13.03 -7.41 -6.09
N PRO A 259 -12.83 -6.14 -5.67
CA PRO A 259 -13.32 -5.68 -4.39
C PRO A 259 -14.83 -5.85 -4.33
N LYS A 260 -15.33 -6.37 -3.20
CA LYS A 260 -16.77 -6.46 -2.97
C LYS A 260 -17.34 -5.04 -2.99
N SER A 261 -18.30 -4.80 -3.88
CA SER A 261 -19.03 -3.53 -3.86
C SER A 261 -19.77 -3.39 -2.54
N LEU A 262 -19.74 -2.18 -1.97
CA LEU A 262 -20.55 -1.83 -0.82
C LEU A 262 -21.94 -1.34 -1.23
N ILE A 263 -22.20 -1.16 -2.52
CA ILE A 263 -23.53 -0.77 -3.03
C ILE A 263 -24.55 -1.84 -2.64
N GLY A 264 -25.67 -1.41 -2.08
CA GLY A 264 -26.74 -2.25 -1.52
C GLY A 264 -26.52 -2.65 -0.06
N THR A 265 -25.36 -2.38 0.53
CA THR A 265 -25.09 -2.65 1.95
C THR A 265 -25.46 -1.47 2.84
N SER A 266 -25.83 -1.75 4.09
CA SER A 266 -26.10 -0.71 5.09
C SER A 266 -24.81 -0.23 5.74
N VAL A 267 -24.68 1.08 5.89
CA VAL A 267 -23.61 1.71 6.66
C VAL A 267 -23.73 1.28 8.13
N SER A 268 -22.67 0.69 8.65
CA SER A 268 -22.58 0.36 10.07
C SER A 268 -22.64 1.63 10.92
N ASN A 269 -23.20 1.55 12.12
CA ASN A 269 -23.15 2.69 13.02
C ASN A 269 -21.72 2.87 13.53
N PHE A 270 -21.16 4.07 13.39
CA PHE A 270 -19.87 4.44 13.95
C PHE A 270 -19.93 5.87 14.50
N ALA A 271 -19.03 6.16 15.43
CA ALA A 271 -18.84 7.49 15.97
C ALA A 271 -17.37 7.88 15.79
N LEU A 272 -17.15 9.11 15.31
CA LEU A 272 -15.82 9.70 15.17
C LEU A 272 -15.83 11.10 15.77
N ASN A 273 -14.65 11.61 16.10
CA ASN A 273 -14.52 12.93 16.71
C ASN A 273 -14.57 14.03 15.65
N ASP A 274 -15.30 15.11 15.96
CA ASP A 274 -15.28 16.35 15.19
C ASP A 274 -14.05 17.20 15.49
N LYS A 275 -13.97 18.39 14.89
CA LYS A 275 -12.87 19.36 15.10
C LYS A 275 -12.71 19.82 16.56
N GLY A 276 -13.76 19.72 17.38
CA GLY A 276 -13.76 20.05 18.80
C GLY A 276 -13.48 18.85 19.71
N GLY A 277 -13.23 17.67 19.13
CA GLY A 277 -13.06 16.43 19.89
C GLY A 277 -14.37 15.82 20.38
N LYS A 278 -15.52 16.33 19.93
CA LYS A 278 -16.83 15.79 20.29
C LYS A 278 -17.12 14.57 19.41
N PRO A 279 -17.47 13.41 19.98
CA PRO A 279 -17.91 12.27 19.19
C PRO A 279 -19.25 12.59 18.52
N LEU A 280 -19.34 12.33 17.22
CA LEU A 280 -20.57 12.41 16.44
C LEU A 280 -20.87 11.05 15.83
N SER A 281 -22.09 10.55 16.07
CA SER A 281 -22.55 9.29 15.49
C SER A 281 -23.07 9.53 14.08
N VAL A 282 -22.71 8.66 13.14
CA VAL A 282 -23.24 8.76 11.78
C VAL A 282 -24.74 8.59 11.74
N LYS A 283 -25.33 7.76 12.61
CA LYS A 283 -26.79 7.70 12.74
C LYS A 283 -27.44 9.04 13.09
N GLU A 284 -26.76 9.89 13.85
CA GLU A 284 -27.26 11.23 14.20
C GLU A 284 -27.11 12.20 13.02
N ILE A 285 -25.98 12.12 12.30
CA ILE A 285 -25.71 12.94 11.11
C ILE A 285 -26.68 12.59 9.98
N VAL A 286 -27.01 11.30 9.83
CA VAL A 286 -27.90 10.80 8.76
C VAL A 286 -29.38 11.00 9.06
N ALA A 287 -29.74 11.25 10.32
CA ALA A 287 -31.13 11.37 10.72
C ALA A 287 -31.83 12.52 9.98
N GLY A 288 -32.96 12.22 9.34
CA GLY A 288 -33.76 13.21 8.60
C GLY A 288 -33.19 13.64 7.25
N LYS A 289 -32.08 13.04 6.79
CA LYS A 289 -31.51 13.30 5.47
C LYS A 289 -32.04 12.30 4.44
N LYS A 290 -32.31 12.78 3.22
CA LYS A 290 -32.71 11.94 2.08
C LYS A 290 -31.52 11.21 1.48
N TYR A 291 -30.41 11.92 1.33
CA TYR A 291 -29.17 11.39 0.76
C TYR A 291 -27.96 12.00 1.44
N ILE A 292 -26.89 11.22 1.57
CA ILE A 292 -25.69 11.63 2.29
C ILE A 292 -24.48 11.17 1.52
N LEU A 293 -23.58 12.09 1.23
CA LEU A 293 -22.29 11.76 0.64
C LEU A 293 -21.24 11.63 1.74
N ILE A 294 -20.79 10.41 2.01
CA ILE A 294 -19.61 10.17 2.84
C ILE A 294 -18.38 10.37 1.96
N ASP A 295 -17.50 11.30 2.32
CA ASP A 295 -16.30 11.71 1.56
C ASP A 295 -15.03 11.47 2.38
N PHE A 296 -14.21 10.50 1.96
CA PHE A 296 -12.91 10.22 2.57
C PHE A 296 -11.82 11.06 1.92
N TRP A 297 -11.12 11.85 2.73
CA TRP A 297 -10.12 12.82 2.28
C TRP A 297 -8.93 12.93 3.23
N ALA A 298 -7.94 13.75 2.87
CA ALA A 298 -6.85 14.14 3.77
C ALA A 298 -6.27 15.50 3.38
N SER A 299 -5.62 16.17 4.34
CA SER A 299 -5.01 17.49 4.16
C SER A 299 -3.93 17.53 3.07
N TRP A 300 -3.20 16.42 2.91
CA TRP A 300 -2.13 16.23 1.93
C TRP A 300 -2.65 15.75 0.56
N CYS A 301 -3.92 15.37 0.46
CA CYS A 301 -4.50 14.85 -0.77
C CYS A 301 -4.89 15.99 -1.73
N GLY A 302 -3.97 16.33 -2.63
CA GLY A 302 -4.20 17.35 -3.66
C GLY A 302 -5.47 17.13 -4.50
N PRO A 303 -5.74 15.92 -5.02
CA PRO A 303 -6.99 15.64 -5.75
C PRO A 303 -8.26 15.81 -4.91
N CYS A 304 -8.23 15.43 -3.63
CA CYS A 304 -9.36 15.61 -2.71
C CYS A 304 -9.70 17.11 -2.57
N ARG A 305 -8.68 17.94 -2.33
CA ARG A 305 -8.86 19.40 -2.16
C ARG A 305 -9.38 20.09 -3.43
N LYS A 306 -9.00 19.59 -4.60
CA LYS A 306 -9.53 20.08 -5.89
C LYS A 306 -11.01 19.75 -6.09
N GLU A 307 -11.54 18.75 -5.40
CA GLU A 307 -12.94 18.35 -5.49
C GLU A 307 -13.86 19.13 -4.54
N ILE A 308 -13.32 19.71 -3.47
CA ILE A 308 -14.08 20.48 -2.47
C ILE A 308 -14.94 21.60 -3.09
N PRO A 309 -14.49 22.37 -4.10
CA PRO A 309 -15.37 23.34 -4.77
C PRO A 309 -16.63 22.72 -5.38
N ASN A 310 -16.53 21.53 -5.99
CA ASN A 310 -17.69 20.83 -6.54
C ASN A 310 -18.63 20.36 -5.42
N LEU A 311 -18.07 19.86 -4.31
CA LEU A 311 -18.84 19.48 -3.13
C LEU A 311 -19.60 20.68 -2.53
N LYS A 312 -18.97 21.87 -2.49
CA LYS A 312 -19.64 23.12 -2.05
C LYS A 312 -20.80 23.49 -2.96
N THR A 313 -20.64 23.37 -4.27
CA THR A 313 -21.73 23.61 -5.23
C THR A 313 -22.90 22.64 -4.98
N ALA A 314 -22.62 21.34 -4.91
CA ALA A 314 -23.63 20.32 -4.64
C ALA A 314 -24.34 20.55 -3.29
N TYR A 315 -23.57 20.87 -2.24
CA TYR A 315 -24.12 21.15 -0.92
C TYR A 315 -25.01 22.41 -0.93
N SER A 316 -24.58 23.48 -1.57
CA SER A 316 -25.39 24.70 -1.68
C SER A 316 -26.72 24.47 -2.42
N GLU A 317 -26.75 23.59 -3.42
CA GLU A 317 -27.94 23.33 -4.23
C GLU A 317 -28.93 22.36 -3.57
N TYR A 318 -28.43 21.34 -2.85
CA TYR A 318 -29.22 20.22 -2.38
C TYR A 318 -29.37 20.11 -0.85
N SER A 319 -28.57 20.83 -0.05
CA SER A 319 -28.64 20.72 1.43
C SER A 319 -30.04 21.02 1.98
N GLY A 320 -30.67 22.10 1.49
CA GLY A 320 -32.05 22.46 1.84
C GLY A 320 -33.11 21.47 1.35
N LYS A 321 -32.75 20.54 0.45
CA LYS A 321 -33.65 19.49 -0.08
C LYS A 321 -33.51 18.16 0.67
N GLY A 322 -32.61 18.10 1.65
CA GLY A 322 -32.32 16.89 2.44
C GLY A 322 -31.04 16.17 2.03
N PHE A 323 -30.13 16.81 1.30
CA PHE A 323 -28.77 16.30 1.08
C PHE A 323 -27.84 16.70 2.25
N GLU A 324 -26.89 15.84 2.59
CA GLU A 324 -25.84 16.13 3.56
C GLU A 324 -24.49 15.61 3.05
N ILE A 325 -23.39 16.23 3.48
CA ILE A 325 -22.05 15.71 3.23
C ILE A 325 -21.41 15.39 4.57
N LEU A 326 -20.77 14.22 4.67
CA LEU A 326 -19.98 13.82 5.81
C LEU A 326 -18.55 13.57 5.35
N SER A 327 -17.65 14.52 5.62
CA SER A 327 -16.24 14.33 5.28
C SER A 327 -15.50 13.65 6.43
N ILE A 328 -14.75 12.59 6.12
CA ILE A 328 -13.96 11.81 7.07
C ILE A 328 -12.49 11.93 6.66
N SER A 329 -11.67 12.54 7.53
CA SER A 329 -10.23 12.65 7.31
C SER A 329 -9.50 11.38 7.74
N ILE A 330 -8.60 10.91 6.88
CA ILE A 330 -7.65 9.82 7.17
C ILE A 330 -6.23 10.36 7.46
N ASP A 331 -6.10 11.64 7.82
CA ASP A 331 -4.81 12.22 8.15
C ASP A 331 -4.16 11.50 9.35
N SER A 332 -2.86 11.19 9.26
CA SER A 332 -2.11 10.71 10.42
C SER A 332 -1.75 11.84 11.41
N ASP A 333 -1.81 13.10 10.97
CA ASP A 333 -1.56 14.29 11.78
C ASP A 333 -2.83 15.14 11.90
N GLN A 334 -3.45 15.08 13.08
CA GLN A 334 -4.65 15.85 13.40
C GLN A 334 -4.44 17.37 13.26
N LYS A 335 -3.24 17.90 13.52
CA LYS A 335 -2.96 19.34 13.37
C LYS A 335 -2.98 19.77 11.91
N ALA A 336 -2.43 18.95 11.02
CA ALA A 336 -2.47 19.19 9.58
C ALA A 336 -3.92 19.18 9.06
N TRP A 337 -4.74 18.23 9.52
CA TRP A 337 -6.17 18.19 9.22
C TRP A 337 -6.90 19.46 9.68
N LEU A 338 -6.74 19.87 10.94
CA LEU A 338 -7.40 21.08 11.47
C LEU A 338 -7.00 22.35 10.69
N LYS A 339 -5.73 22.47 10.32
CA LYS A 339 -5.24 23.57 9.48
C LYS A 339 -5.91 23.57 8.11
N ALA A 340 -5.97 22.41 7.44
CA ALA A 340 -6.63 22.29 6.14
C ALA A 340 -8.13 22.58 6.24
N LEU A 341 -8.80 22.10 7.29
CA LEU A 341 -10.22 22.37 7.53
C LEU A 341 -10.52 23.88 7.61
N GLY A 342 -9.65 24.64 8.29
CA GLY A 342 -9.75 26.11 8.35
C GLY A 342 -9.52 26.80 7.01
N GLN A 343 -8.68 26.23 6.13
CA GLN A 343 -8.43 26.76 4.78
C GLN A 343 -9.59 26.47 3.83
N GLU A 344 -10.13 25.24 3.90
CA GLU A 344 -11.14 24.77 2.97
C GLU A 344 -12.53 25.28 3.32
N ASN A 345 -12.81 25.66 4.58
CA ASN A 345 -14.07 26.24 5.02
C ASN A 345 -15.29 25.41 4.53
N MET A 346 -15.28 24.12 4.86
CA MET A 346 -16.37 23.20 4.52
C MET A 346 -17.54 23.40 5.48
N GLN A 347 -18.75 23.54 4.93
CA GLN A 347 -19.97 23.92 5.67
C GLN A 347 -20.73 22.73 6.26
N TRP A 348 -20.15 21.55 6.18
CA TRP A 348 -20.75 20.28 6.58
C TRP A 348 -19.87 19.55 7.61
N PRO A 349 -20.40 18.55 8.33
CA PRO A 349 -19.64 17.81 9.32
C PRO A 349 -18.34 17.21 8.79
N ASN A 350 -17.27 17.38 9.56
CA ASN A 350 -15.94 16.86 9.28
C ASN A 350 -15.42 16.08 10.50
N LEU A 351 -15.12 14.81 10.31
CA LEU A 351 -14.69 13.89 11.37
C LEU A 351 -13.27 13.37 11.12
N TYR A 352 -12.59 12.97 12.20
CA TYR A 352 -11.25 12.39 12.18
C TYR A 352 -11.32 10.88 12.40
N ASP A 353 -10.82 10.09 11.44
CA ASP A 353 -10.81 8.62 11.54
C ASP A 353 -9.57 8.12 12.31
N ASP A 354 -9.80 7.17 13.21
CA ASP A 354 -8.75 6.45 13.93
C ASP A 354 -8.31 5.16 13.19
N ASP A 355 -8.40 5.20 11.84
CA ASP A 355 -8.07 4.12 10.91
C ASP A 355 -8.98 2.86 11.06
N LYS A 356 -10.20 3.05 11.59
CA LYS A 356 -11.20 1.98 11.70
C LYS A 356 -12.31 2.14 10.66
N VAL A 357 -12.80 3.35 10.46
CA VAL A 357 -13.95 3.59 9.58
C VAL A 357 -13.54 3.47 8.12
N SER A 358 -12.44 4.09 7.71
CA SER A 358 -11.90 3.95 6.34
C SER A 358 -11.64 2.48 5.99
N LYS A 359 -11.11 1.67 6.91
CA LYS A 359 -10.96 0.22 6.72
C LYS A 359 -12.29 -0.51 6.58
N ALA A 360 -13.29 -0.18 7.39
CA ALA A 360 -14.63 -0.77 7.29
C ALA A 360 -15.30 -0.48 5.94
N PHE A 361 -15.02 0.69 5.35
CA PHE A 361 -15.45 1.06 4.00
C PHE A 361 -14.52 0.54 2.90
N ASN A 362 -13.46 -0.21 3.24
CA ASN A 362 -12.42 -0.68 2.31
C ASN A 362 -11.78 0.45 1.49
N VAL A 363 -11.56 1.62 2.11
CA VAL A 363 -10.89 2.76 1.50
C VAL A 363 -9.40 2.45 1.39
N LYS A 364 -8.93 2.15 0.17
CA LYS A 364 -7.52 1.87 -0.14
C LYS A 364 -6.79 3.06 -0.76
N ALA A 365 -7.54 3.96 -1.38
CA ALA A 365 -7.04 5.17 -1.98
C ALA A 365 -8.04 6.31 -1.75
N ILE A 366 -7.52 7.52 -1.62
CA ILE A 366 -8.32 8.74 -1.59
C ILE A 366 -8.03 9.60 -2.83
N PRO A 367 -9.03 10.34 -3.32
CA PRO A 367 -10.33 10.55 -2.69
C PRO A 367 -11.29 9.35 -2.92
N ALA A 368 -12.07 8.97 -1.89
CA ALA A 368 -13.16 7.96 -2.01
C ALA A 368 -14.50 8.52 -1.53
N THR A 369 -15.62 8.21 -2.20
CA THR A 369 -16.96 8.70 -1.82
C THR A 369 -17.98 7.57 -1.83
N TYR A 370 -18.97 7.65 -0.94
CA TYR A 370 -20.12 6.74 -0.88
C TYR A 370 -21.40 7.55 -0.70
N LEU A 371 -22.35 7.39 -1.63
CA LEU A 371 -23.66 8.01 -1.53
C LEU A 371 -24.61 7.04 -0.82
N VAL A 372 -25.24 7.51 0.24
CA VAL A 372 -26.09 6.75 1.14
C VAL A 372 -27.51 7.30 1.09
N ASP A 373 -28.51 6.44 1.04
CA ASP A 373 -29.92 6.82 1.09
C ASP A 373 -30.44 7.04 2.52
N SER A 374 -31.67 7.50 2.65
CA SER A 374 -32.37 7.69 3.93
C SER A 374 -32.49 6.45 4.83
N LYS A 375 -32.30 5.24 4.28
CA LYS A 375 -32.29 3.97 5.05
C LYS A 375 -30.89 3.58 5.51
N GLY A 376 -29.89 4.40 5.22
CA GLY A 376 -28.49 4.10 5.50
C GLY A 376 -27.89 3.10 4.51
N VAL A 377 -28.51 2.87 3.36
CA VAL A 377 -28.00 1.95 2.32
C VAL A 377 -27.12 2.71 1.34
N ILE A 378 -25.95 2.16 1.03
CA ILE A 378 -25.06 2.73 0.01
C ILE A 378 -25.67 2.47 -1.36
N ILE A 379 -25.96 3.52 -2.11
CA ILE A 379 -26.61 3.46 -3.43
C ILE A 379 -25.65 3.79 -4.58
N SER A 380 -24.49 4.37 -4.28
CA SER A 380 -23.44 4.66 -5.25
C SER A 380 -22.09 4.87 -4.54
N ASP A 381 -21.00 4.74 -5.28
CA ASP A 381 -19.65 5.05 -4.82
C ASP A 381 -18.88 5.86 -5.86
N ASN A 382 -17.78 6.47 -5.44
CA ASN A 382 -16.82 7.21 -6.29
C ASN A 382 -17.41 8.35 -7.14
N LEU A 383 -18.58 8.89 -6.76
CA LEU A 383 -19.18 10.06 -7.40
C LEU A 383 -18.37 11.32 -7.08
N ARG A 384 -18.05 12.08 -8.14
CA ARG A 384 -17.31 13.36 -8.11
C ARG A 384 -17.70 14.26 -9.28
N GLY A 385 -17.50 15.56 -9.12
CA GLY A 385 -17.73 16.58 -10.14
C GLY A 385 -19.09 16.41 -10.82
N ALA A 386 -19.08 16.38 -12.16
CA ALA A 386 -20.28 16.22 -12.96
C ALA A 386 -21.06 14.93 -12.64
N ALA A 387 -20.39 13.81 -12.33
CA ALA A 387 -21.09 12.55 -12.03
C ALA A 387 -21.89 12.64 -10.72
N LEU A 388 -21.36 13.34 -9.71
CA LEU A 388 -22.09 13.61 -8.46
C LEU A 388 -23.30 14.50 -8.75
N GLU A 389 -23.10 15.58 -9.49
CA GLU A 389 -24.17 16.53 -9.83
C GLU A 389 -25.30 15.86 -10.63
N GLU A 390 -24.96 15.08 -11.65
CA GLU A 390 -25.93 14.31 -12.45
C GLU A 390 -26.72 13.33 -11.58
N LYS A 391 -26.04 12.62 -10.67
CA LYS A 391 -26.72 11.67 -9.78
C LYS A 391 -27.66 12.37 -8.79
N LEU A 392 -27.25 13.50 -8.22
CA LEU A 392 -28.12 14.28 -7.33
C LEU A 392 -29.32 14.85 -8.09
N LYS A 393 -29.11 15.36 -9.31
CA LYS A 393 -30.21 15.80 -10.19
C LYS A 393 -31.20 14.69 -10.46
N GLU A 394 -30.75 13.47 -10.73
CA GLU A 394 -31.62 12.30 -10.90
C GLU A 394 -32.44 12.03 -9.63
N LEU A 395 -31.77 11.97 -8.47
CA LEU A 395 -32.37 11.56 -7.20
C LEU A 395 -33.32 12.59 -6.59
N PHE A 396 -33.20 13.87 -6.94
CA PHE A 396 -34.04 14.96 -6.43
C PHE A 396 -35.05 15.49 -7.46
N LYS A 397 -35.15 14.86 -8.64
CA LYS A 397 -36.25 15.10 -9.60
C LYS A 397 -37.55 14.39 -9.22
N SER A 398 -37.43 13.32 -8.43
CA SER A 398 -38.51 12.58 -7.77
C SER A 398 -38.84 13.16 -6.41
#